data_AF-A0A7R9WDM2-F1
#
_entry.id   AF-A0A7R9WDM2-F1
#
_cell.length_a   1.000
_cell.length_b   1.000
_cell.length_c   1.000
_cell.angle_alpha   90.00
_cell.angle_beta   90.00
_cell.angle_gamma   90.00
#
_symmetry.space_group_name_H-M   'P 1'
#
loop_
_entity.id
_entity.type
_entity.pdbx_description
1 polymer ?
#
loop_
_entity_poly.entity_id
_entity_poly.type
_entity_poly.pdbx_seq_one_letter_code
_entity_poly.pdbx_strand_id
1 'polypeptide(L)'
;GLHRSHLTCPKCSAESVKFDVYATLSLPLVPVKDRSAIPLADCLEQFTSGEILDERNAWYCPECKEHVRARKAIALWSTPDILILHLKRFSYDTCRKRGGLVRTKLEDTVTFPVDRLPPS
;
A
#
# COMPACT_ATOMS: atom_id res chain seq x y z
N GLY A 1 9.36 12.19 6.94
CA GLY A 1 8.49 12.77 5.90
C GLY A 1 7.05 12.74 6.35
N LEU A 2 6.16 13.20 5.49
CA LEU A 2 4.72 13.18 5.70
C LEU A 2 4.02 12.41 4.58
N HIS A 3 3.13 11.51 4.93
CA HIS A 3 2.15 10.92 4.03
C HIS A 3 0.88 11.75 4.03
N ARG A 4 0.25 11.90 2.86
CA ARG A 4 -1.12 12.38 2.72
C ARG A 4 -2.04 11.18 2.48
N SER A 5 -2.76 10.78 3.52
CA SER A 5 -3.82 9.78 3.46
C SER A 5 -5.12 10.44 3.01
N HIS A 6 -5.68 10.01 1.89
CA HIS A 6 -6.91 10.55 1.31
C HIS A 6 -7.99 9.47 1.23
N LEU A 7 -9.12 9.70 1.90
CA LEU A 7 -10.30 8.87 1.86
C LEU A 7 -11.40 9.55 1.05
N THR A 8 -12.04 8.79 0.16
CA THR A 8 -13.18 9.27 -0.65
C THR A 8 -14.38 8.33 -0.47
N CYS A 9 -15.52 8.91 -0.06
CA CYS A 9 -16.79 8.19 0.03
C CYS A 9 -17.28 7.77 -1.36
N PRO A 10 -17.65 6.50 -1.60
CA PRO A 10 -18.15 6.06 -2.91
C PRO A 10 -19.62 6.47 -3.14
N LYS A 11 -20.36 6.88 -2.10
CA LYS A 11 -21.79 7.22 -2.18
C LYS A 11 -22.02 8.72 -2.41
N CYS A 12 -21.35 9.57 -1.62
CA CYS A 12 -21.57 11.01 -1.62
C CYS A 12 -20.33 11.84 -2.00
N SER A 13 -19.22 11.18 -2.36
CA SER A 13 -17.94 11.81 -2.71
C SER A 13 -17.29 12.67 -1.62
N ALA A 14 -17.79 12.63 -0.37
CA ALA A 14 -17.14 13.31 0.75
C ALA A 14 -15.71 12.82 0.95
N GLU A 15 -14.80 13.76 1.23
CA GLU A 15 -13.37 13.51 1.34
C GLU A 15 -12.89 13.69 2.79
N SER A 16 -11.89 12.89 3.18
CA SER A 16 -11.15 13.08 4.41
C SER A 16 -9.66 12.95 4.14
N VAL A 17 -8.90 13.98 4.50
CA VAL A 17 -7.45 14.05 4.29
C VAL A 17 -6.75 14.10 5.64
N LYS A 18 -5.73 13.25 5.82
CA LYS A 18 -4.87 13.23 7.01
C LYS A 18 -3.41 13.23 6.62
N PHE A 19 -2.58 13.89 7.44
CA PHE A 19 -1.14 13.92 7.28
C PHE A 19 -0.48 13.13 8.38
N ASP A 20 0.25 12.08 8.02
CA ASP A 20 0.86 11.13 8.96
C ASP A 20 2.38 11.16 8.81
N VAL A 21 3.11 11.26 9.92
CA VAL A 21 4.58 11.21 9.90
C VAL A 21 5.06 9.79 9.57
N TYR A 22 6.09 9.70 8.72
CA TYR A 22 6.71 8.43 8.38
C TYR A 22 8.23 8.54 8.22
N ALA A 23 8.91 7.43 8.49
CA ALA A 23 10.31 7.17 8.12
C ALA A 23 10.47 5.90 7.26
N THR A 24 9.47 5.01 7.30
CA THR A 24 9.50 3.71 6.62
C THR A 24 8.27 3.53 5.73
N LEU A 25 8.47 3.07 4.50
CA LEU A 25 7.40 2.60 3.61
C LEU A 25 7.39 1.08 3.59
N SER A 26 6.22 0.47 3.81
CA SER A 26 6.06 -0.97 3.65
C SER A 26 5.39 -1.27 2.30
N LEU A 27 6.21 -1.53 1.29
CA LEU A 27 5.79 -1.66 -0.10
C LEU A 27 5.24 -3.07 -0.38
N PRO A 28 4.05 -3.18 -1.02
CA PRO A 28 3.56 -4.46 -1.51
C PRO A 28 4.45 -4.96 -2.66
N LEU A 29 4.57 -6.27 -2.77
CA LEU A 29 5.16 -6.91 -3.95
C LEU A 29 4.03 -7.56 -4.74
N VAL A 30 3.93 -7.22 -6.02
CA VAL A 30 2.99 -7.86 -6.95
C VAL A 30 3.82 -8.69 -7.92
N PRO A 31 3.85 -10.02 -7.77
CA PRO A 31 4.57 -10.89 -8.69
C PRO A 31 4.02 -10.73 -10.10
N VAL A 32 4.90 -10.47 -11.07
CA VAL A 32 4.51 -10.33 -12.48
C VAL A 32 4.87 -11.63 -13.19
N LYS A 33 3.86 -12.33 -13.71
CA LYS A 33 4.01 -13.69 -14.29
C LYS A 33 4.97 -13.78 -15.47
N ASP A 34 5.26 -12.66 -16.14
CA ASP A 34 6.03 -12.61 -17.38
C ASP A 34 7.32 -11.77 -17.26
N ARG A 35 7.75 -11.41 -16.05
CA ARG A 35 8.99 -10.64 -15.83
C ARG A 35 9.96 -11.40 -14.93
N SER A 36 11.26 -11.29 -15.24
CA SER A 36 12.33 -11.86 -14.43
C SER A 36 12.63 -11.07 -13.14
N ALA A 37 12.17 -9.82 -13.05
CA ALA A 37 12.33 -8.98 -11.88
C ALA A 37 11.23 -7.89 -11.79
N ILE A 38 10.99 -7.40 -10.58
CA ILE A 38 10.02 -6.36 -10.25
C ILE A 38 10.76 -5.02 -10.03
N PRO A 39 10.54 -3.99 -10.84
CA PRO A 39 11.08 -2.66 -10.56
C PRO A 39 10.54 -2.09 -9.25
N LEU A 40 11.40 -1.45 -8.45
CA LEU A 40 11.00 -0.74 -7.23
C LEU A 40 9.96 0.37 -7.51
N ALA A 41 10.01 0.97 -8.71
CA ALA A 41 9.04 1.95 -9.17
C ALA A 41 7.61 1.38 -9.20
N ASP A 42 7.43 0.16 -9.72
CA ASP A 42 6.13 -0.53 -9.76
C ASP A 42 5.59 -0.75 -8.34
N CYS A 43 6.46 -1.07 -7.38
CA CYS A 43 6.08 -1.23 -5.97
C CYS A 43 5.61 0.09 -5.33
N LEU A 44 6.25 1.21 -5.67
CA LEU A 44 5.89 2.56 -5.21
C LEU A 44 4.59 3.03 -5.86
N GLU A 45 4.41 2.79 -7.16
CA GLU A 45 3.16 3.06 -7.87
C GLU A 45 2.00 2.29 -7.22
N GLN A 46 2.19 0.99 -6.97
CA GLN A 46 1.18 0.17 -6.30
C GLN A 46 0.88 0.63 -4.87
N PHE A 47 1.86 1.15 -4.14
CA PHE A 47 1.66 1.72 -2.81
C PHE A 47 0.77 2.99 -2.86
N THR A 48 0.83 3.75 -3.96
CA THR A 48 0.09 5.02 -4.11
C THR A 48 -1.21 4.92 -4.93
N SER A 49 -1.45 3.81 -5.64
CA SER A 49 -2.63 3.60 -6.50
C SER A 49 -3.97 3.71 -5.76
N GLY A 50 -3.94 3.53 -4.44
CA GLY A 50 -5.10 3.48 -3.57
C GLY A 50 -5.83 2.15 -3.64
N GLU A 51 -6.62 1.89 -2.60
CA GLU A 51 -7.34 0.64 -2.37
C GLU A 51 -8.77 0.93 -1.90
N ILE A 52 -9.68 -0.03 -2.12
CA ILE A 52 -11.02 0.02 -1.53
C ILE A 52 -10.97 -0.72 -0.20
N LEU A 53 -11.40 -0.06 0.86
CA LEU A 53 -11.49 -0.66 2.19
C LEU A 53 -12.43 -1.90 2.16
N ASP A 54 -12.08 -2.91 2.95
CA ASP A 54 -12.93 -4.08 3.18
C ASP A 54 -13.99 -3.78 4.26
N GLU A 55 -14.85 -4.75 4.54
CA GLU A 55 -15.91 -4.59 5.54
C GLU A 55 -15.37 -4.46 6.97
N ARG A 56 -14.19 -5.02 7.25
CA ARG A 56 -13.58 -5.03 8.58
C ARG A 56 -12.84 -3.74 8.89
N ASN A 57 -12.41 -3.01 7.87
CA ASN A 57 -11.75 -1.71 7.99
C ASN A 57 -12.52 -0.57 7.31
N ALA A 58 -13.83 -0.73 7.14
CA ALA A 58 -14.71 0.28 6.56
C ALA A 58 -14.64 1.61 7.32
N TRP A 59 -14.77 2.72 6.59
CA TRP A 59 -14.68 4.07 7.15
C TRP A 59 -16.07 4.66 7.40
N TYR A 60 -16.28 5.32 8.54
CA TYR A 60 -17.52 6.02 8.82
C TYR A 60 -17.59 7.35 8.05
N CYS A 61 -18.53 7.45 7.11
CA CYS A 61 -18.78 8.68 6.37
C CYS A 61 -19.67 9.62 7.20
N PRO A 62 -19.22 10.85 7.53
CA PRO A 62 -20.03 11.78 8.33
C PRO A 62 -21.27 12.30 7.59
N GLU A 63 -21.24 12.36 6.26
CA GLU A 63 -22.37 12.82 5.42
C GLU A 63 -23.45 11.75 5.27
N CYS A 64 -23.05 10.50 4.97
CA CYS A 64 -24.00 9.37 4.85
C CYS A 64 -24.43 8.80 6.21
N LYS A 65 -23.67 9.09 7.27
CA LYS A 65 -23.86 8.59 8.64
C LYS A 65 -23.81 7.06 8.75
N GLU A 66 -22.98 6.43 7.93
CA GLU A 66 -22.80 4.97 7.87
C GLU A 66 -21.35 4.57 7.56
N HIS A 67 -21.01 3.31 7.83
CA HIS A 67 -19.72 2.75 7.44
C HIS A 67 -19.73 2.36 5.96
N VAL A 68 -18.78 2.90 5.20
CA VAL A 68 -18.63 2.69 3.76
C VAL A 68 -17.25 2.14 3.42
N ARG A 69 -17.18 1.35 2.36
CA ARG A 69 -15.94 0.86 1.76
C ARG A 69 -15.30 1.98 0.94
N ALA A 70 -14.74 2.97 1.65
CA ALA A 70 -14.12 4.14 1.03
C ALA A 70 -12.91 3.77 0.18
N ARG A 71 -12.63 4.58 -0.84
CA ARG A 71 -11.33 4.55 -1.51
C ARG A 71 -10.32 5.25 -0.62
N LYS A 72 -9.24 4.55 -0.24
CA LYS A 72 -8.10 5.09 0.49
C LYS A 72 -6.90 5.17 -0.43
N ALA A 73 -6.34 6.35 -0.63
CA ALA A 73 -5.09 6.56 -1.36
C ALA A 73 -4.05 7.23 -0.47
N ILE A 74 -2.79 6.88 -0.65
CA ILE A 74 -1.66 7.48 0.06
C ILE A 74 -0.78 8.17 -0.97
N ALA A 75 -0.36 9.40 -0.68
CA ALA A 75 0.67 10.10 -1.42
C ALA A 75 1.83 10.49 -0.50
N LEU A 76 3.04 10.54 -1.04
CA LEU A 76 4.20 11.07 -0.32
C LEU A 76 4.14 12.61 -0.40
N TRP A 77 3.76 13.28 0.68
CA TRP A 77 3.70 14.74 0.72
C TRP A 77 5.09 15.36 0.89
N SER A 78 5.95 14.71 1.68
CA SER A 78 7.37 15.06 1.81
C SER A 78 8.17 13.83 2.20
N THR A 79 9.39 13.71 1.70
CA THR A 79 10.30 12.62 2.05
C THR A 79 11.17 12.98 3.25
N PRO A 80 11.50 12.03 4.15
CA PRO A 80 12.55 12.22 5.16
C PRO A 80 13.94 12.26 4.51
N ASP A 81 14.93 12.82 5.22
CA ASP A 81 16.35 12.76 4.82
C ASP A 81 16.85 11.32 4.66
N ILE A 82 16.35 10.41 5.51
CA ILE A 82 16.61 8.98 5.45
C ILE A 82 15.29 8.25 5.27
N LEU A 83 15.11 7.63 4.10
CA LEU A 83 13.93 6.86 3.74
C LEU A 83 14.23 5.35 3.81
N ILE A 84 13.45 4.62 4.62
CA ILE A 84 13.58 3.17 4.75
C ILE A 84 12.48 2.51 3.90
N LEU A 85 12.87 1.65 2.96
CA LEU A 85 11.94 0.87 2.14
C LEU A 85 11.91 -0.58 2.61
N HIS A 86 10.81 -0.98 3.23
CA HIS A 86 10.53 -2.34 3.63
C HIS A 86 9.70 -3.05 2.54
N LEU A 87 10.25 -4.10 1.95
CA LEU A 87 9.54 -4.93 0.98
C LEU A 87 8.71 -6.01 1.70
N LYS A 88 7.38 -5.99 1.54
CA LYS A 88 6.47 -6.97 2.15
C LYS A 88 6.57 -8.34 1.47
N ARG A 89 7.64 -9.07 1.76
CA ARG A 89 7.93 -10.39 1.17
C ARG A 89 7.19 -11.55 1.83
N PHE A 90 6.55 -11.35 2.98
CA PHE A 90 5.91 -12.43 3.72
C PHE A 90 4.39 -12.31 3.66
N SER A 91 3.73 -13.37 3.20
CA SER A 91 2.27 -13.51 3.22
C SER A 91 1.85 -14.69 4.09
N TYR A 92 0.60 -14.64 4.55
CA TYR A 92 -0.05 -15.76 5.22
C TYR A 92 -1.24 -16.19 4.37
N ASP A 93 -1.17 -17.40 3.84
CA ASP A 93 -2.23 -17.99 3.02
C ASP A 93 -2.97 -19.08 3.79
N THR A 94 -4.28 -19.15 3.59
CA THR A 94 -5.10 -20.20 4.21
C THR A 94 -5.01 -21.47 3.38
N CYS A 95 -4.34 -22.51 3.91
CA CYS A 95 -4.29 -23.79 3.23
C CYS A 95 -5.49 -24.65 3.61
N ARG A 96 -6.52 -24.66 2.75
CA ARG A 96 -7.73 -25.49 2.94
C ARG A 96 -7.43 -26.99 3.08
N LYS A 97 -6.30 -27.47 2.55
CA LYS A 97 -5.90 -28.89 2.59
C LYS A 97 -5.24 -29.32 3.91
N ARG A 98 -4.69 -28.38 4.69
CA ARG A 98 -3.96 -28.67 5.95
C ARG A 98 -4.60 -28.04 7.19
N GLY A 99 -5.75 -27.37 7.04
CA GLY A 99 -6.47 -26.76 8.17
C GLY A 99 -5.69 -25.66 8.91
N GLY A 100 -4.73 -25.00 8.25
CA GLY A 100 -3.81 -24.08 8.91
C GLY A 100 -3.32 -22.92 8.03
N LEU A 101 -2.76 -21.92 8.70
CA LEU A 101 -2.10 -20.76 8.08
C LEU A 101 -0.72 -21.19 7.57
N VAL A 102 -0.45 -20.99 6.27
CA VAL A 102 0.87 -21.23 5.68
C VAL A 102 1.54 -19.88 5.46
N ARG A 103 2.76 -19.76 5.97
CA ARG A 103 3.60 -18.57 5.71
C ARG A 103 4.41 -18.81 4.45
N THR A 104 4.30 -17.90 3.49
CA THR A 104 5.04 -17.94 2.22
C THR A 104 5.97 -16.73 2.14
N LYS A 105 7.17 -16.92 1.57
CA LYS A 105 8.12 -15.85 1.25
C LYS A 105 8.15 -15.66 -0.27
N LEU A 106 8.01 -14.41 -0.70
CA LEU A 106 8.20 -13.98 -2.09
C LEU A 106 9.70 -13.84 -2.37
N GLU A 107 10.21 -14.73 -3.22
CA GLU A 107 11.61 -14.79 -3.64
C GLU A 107 11.88 -13.93 -4.90
N ASP A 108 10.87 -13.23 -5.44
CA ASP A 108 10.99 -12.41 -6.63
C ASP A 108 12.11 -11.36 -6.50
N THR A 109 12.93 -11.26 -7.54
CA THR A 109 14.00 -10.26 -7.61
C THR A 109 13.39 -8.87 -7.75
N VAL A 110 13.84 -7.92 -6.93
CA VAL A 110 13.42 -6.51 -7.03
C VAL A 110 14.60 -5.69 -7.52
N THR A 111 14.43 -4.96 -8.61
CA THR A 111 15.45 -4.05 -9.15
C THR A 111 15.26 -2.64 -8.60
N PHE A 112 16.35 -2.03 -8.16
CA PHE A 112 16.36 -0.69 -7.58
C PHE A 112 17.65 0.03 -8.02
N PRO A 113 17.61 1.36 -8.18
CA PRO A 113 18.81 2.12 -8.50
C PRO A 113 19.71 2.24 -7.26
N VAL A 114 21.02 2.15 -7.48
CA VAL A 114 22.04 2.28 -6.41
C VAL A 114 22.48 3.74 -6.24
N ASP A 115 22.54 4.50 -7.34
CA ASP A 115 23.15 5.82 -7.32
C ASP A 115 22.14 6.97 -7.14
N ARG A 116 20.94 6.87 -7.73
CA ARG A 116 19.86 7.87 -7.58
C ARG A 116 18.48 7.24 -7.77
N LEU A 117 17.64 7.33 -6.74
CA LEU A 117 16.19 7.19 -6.91
C LEU A 117 15.68 8.52 -7.50
N PRO A 118 14.87 8.53 -8.58
CA PRO A 118 14.27 9.76 -9.07
C PRO A 118 13.38 10.40 -7.98
N PRO A 119 13.32 11.74 -7.88
CA PRO A 119 12.44 12.40 -6.93
C PRO A 119 10.97 12.05 -7.25
N SER A 120 10.20 11.80 -6.20
CA SER A 120 8.75 11.52 -6.24
C SER A 120 7.93 12.74 -6.60
#